data_AF-A0A0L0UJ25-F1
#
_entry.id   AF-A0A0L0UJ25-F1
#
_cell.length_a   1.000
_cell.length_b   1.000
_cell.length_c   1.000
_cell.angle_alpha   90.00
_cell.angle_beta   90.00
_cell.angle_gamma   90.00
#
_symmetry.space_group_name_H-M   'P 1'
#
loop_
_entity.id
_entity.type
_entity.pdbx_description
1 polymer ?
#
loop_
_entity_poly.entity_id
_entity_poly.type
_entity_poly.pdbx_seq_one_letter_code
_entity_poly.pdbx_strand_id
1 'polypeptide(L)'
;MVAGMMSTLSEAFGITVGEVGHLISYYAFGVMLGGPVLTYFFLKFKAPYRTTLLWLLSLYVVVQGSSAFISDYSLLVAIRIVTGVLCAGCLSLSLATSMALVPIEHRPRAASVVIAGFMVSNVFGVPLATIIDQHWGWRISF
;
A
#
# COMPACT_ATOMS: atom_id res chain seq x y z
N MET A 1 -8.59 0.23 -2.11
CA MET A 1 -9.13 1.54 -2.54
C MET A 1 -9.62 1.54 -3.98
N VAL A 2 -8.82 1.12 -4.99
CA VAL A 2 -9.25 1.14 -6.42
C VAL A 2 -10.60 0.47 -6.69
N ALA A 3 -10.88 -0.65 -6.01
CA ALA A 3 -12.13 -1.39 -6.16
C ALA A 3 -13.40 -0.55 -5.89
N GLY A 4 -13.32 0.46 -5.00
CA GLY A 4 -14.45 1.33 -4.67
C GLY A 4 -14.63 2.53 -5.60
N MET A 5 -13.75 2.69 -6.59
CA MET A 5 -13.64 3.89 -7.45
C MET A 5 -13.53 3.51 -8.94
N MET A 6 -13.90 2.27 -9.28
CA MET A 6 -13.61 1.70 -10.60
C MET A 6 -14.38 2.40 -11.72
N SER A 7 -15.64 2.74 -11.47
CA SER A 7 -16.49 3.51 -12.40
C SER A 7 -15.93 4.92 -12.62
N THR A 8 -15.59 5.63 -11.54
CA THR A 8 -15.09 7.00 -11.60
C THR A 8 -13.73 7.08 -12.30
N LEU A 9 -12.85 6.09 -12.10
CA LEU A 9 -11.58 5.96 -12.82
C LEU A 9 -11.78 5.58 -14.28
N SER A 10 -12.72 4.69 -14.58
CA SER A 10 -13.07 4.30 -15.95
C SER A 10 -13.53 5.51 -16.77
N GLU A 11 -14.41 6.35 -16.21
CA GLU A 11 -14.86 7.60 -16.84
C GLU A 11 -13.73 8.63 -16.98
N ALA A 12 -12.90 8.81 -15.95
CA ALA A 12 -11.83 9.81 -15.95
C ALA A 12 -10.71 9.53 -16.96
N PHE A 13 -10.40 8.25 -17.20
CA PHE A 13 -9.33 7.84 -18.12
C PHE A 13 -9.87 7.35 -19.47
N GLY A 14 -11.19 7.26 -19.65
CA GLY A 14 -11.81 6.75 -20.88
C GLY A 14 -11.51 5.27 -21.17
N ILE A 15 -11.21 4.49 -20.12
CA ILE A 15 -10.83 3.07 -20.21
C ILE A 15 -11.95 2.17 -19.67
N THR A 16 -11.92 0.89 -19.98
CA THR A 16 -12.90 -0.08 -19.47
C THR A 16 -12.72 -0.37 -17.98
N VAL A 17 -13.78 -0.78 -17.30
CA VAL A 17 -13.72 -1.24 -15.89
C VAL A 17 -12.75 -2.43 -15.73
N GLY A 18 -12.63 -3.27 -16.75
CA GLY A 18 -11.66 -4.37 -16.79
C GLY A 18 -10.21 -3.89 -16.74
N GLU A 19 -9.88 -2.84 -17.49
CA GLU A 19 -8.55 -2.22 -17.46
C GLU A 19 -8.25 -1.56 -16.11
N VAL A 20 -9.23 -0.90 -15.49
CA VAL A 20 -9.08 -0.42 -14.10
C VAL A 20 -8.79 -1.58 -13.14
N GLY A 21 -9.35 -2.76 -13.39
CA GLY A 21 -9.05 -3.99 -12.67
C GLY A 21 -7.57 -4.41 -12.76
N HIS A 22 -6.90 -4.17 -13.90
CA HIS A 22 -5.47 -4.48 -14.05
C HIS A 22 -4.60 -3.69 -13.08
N LEU A 23 -5.00 -2.48 -12.65
CA LEU A 23 -4.28 -1.72 -11.63
C LEU A 23 -4.16 -2.49 -10.30
N ILE A 24 -5.16 -3.32 -9.97
CA ILE A 24 -5.12 -4.20 -8.79
C ILE A 24 -4.11 -5.32 -9.00
N SER A 25 -4.08 -5.92 -10.19
CA SER A 25 -3.10 -6.96 -10.56
C SER A 25 -1.67 -6.43 -10.55
N TYR A 26 -1.42 -5.24 -11.09
CA TYR A 26 -0.10 -4.60 -11.06
C TYR A 26 0.35 -4.27 -9.63
N TYR A 27 -0.58 -3.82 -8.79
CA TYR A 27 -0.30 -3.63 -7.37
C TYR A 27 0.07 -4.96 -6.69
N ALA A 28 -0.70 -6.03 -6.94
CA ALA A 28 -0.40 -7.36 -6.39
C ALA A 28 0.96 -7.88 -6.86
N PHE A 29 1.33 -7.63 -8.12
CA PHE A 29 2.66 -7.93 -8.65
C PHE A 29 3.76 -7.16 -7.90
N GLY A 30 3.54 -5.87 -7.63
CA GLY A 30 4.43 -5.07 -6.78
C GLY A 30 4.59 -5.65 -5.37
N VAL A 31 3.48 -6.06 -4.74
CA VAL A 31 3.50 -6.70 -3.40
C VAL A 31 4.32 -7.99 -3.41
N MET A 32 4.12 -8.83 -4.43
CA MET A 32 4.86 -10.09 -4.61
C MET A 32 6.38 -9.87 -4.67
N LEU A 33 6.82 -8.85 -5.43
CA LEU A 33 8.24 -8.52 -5.55
C LEU A 33 8.80 -7.80 -4.32
N GLY A 34 7.97 -6.96 -3.67
CA GLY A 34 8.42 -6.09 -2.59
C GLY A 34 8.95 -6.84 -1.37
N GLY A 35 8.32 -7.97 -1.02
CA GLY A 35 8.74 -8.78 0.13
C GLY A 35 10.20 -9.24 0.04
N PRO A 36 10.59 -10.04 -0.97
CA PRO A 36 11.97 -10.51 -1.12
C PRO A 36 12.98 -9.38 -1.35
N VAL A 37 12.66 -8.42 -2.21
CA VAL A 37 13.59 -7.33 -2.59
C VAL A 37 13.92 -6.46 -1.38
N LEU A 38 12.90 -6.01 -0.63
CA LEU A 38 13.12 -5.14 0.52
C LEU A 38 13.78 -5.91 1.66
N THR A 39 13.44 -7.18 1.87
CA THR A 39 14.12 -8.03 2.86
C THR A 39 15.61 -8.16 2.56
N TYR A 40 15.99 -8.38 1.30
CA TYR A 40 17.40 -8.42 0.89
C TYR A 40 18.12 -7.09 1.17
N PHE A 41 17.51 -5.96 0.80
CA PHE A 41 18.08 -4.64 1.06
C PHE A 41 18.26 -4.39 2.56
N PHE A 42 17.27 -4.70 3.39
CA PHE A 42 17.36 -4.48 4.84
C PHE A 42 18.46 -5.31 5.51
N LEU A 43 18.62 -6.58 5.10
CA LEU A 43 19.69 -7.44 5.58
C LEU A 43 21.07 -6.93 5.13
N LYS A 44 21.19 -6.48 3.86
CA LYS A 44 22.45 -6.01 3.28
C LYS A 44 22.95 -4.72 3.94
N PHE A 45 22.05 -3.77 4.22
CA PHE A 45 22.43 -2.45 4.72
C PHE A 45 22.44 -2.35 6.26
N LYS A 46 22.14 -3.43 7.00
CA LYS A 46 22.02 -3.44 8.49
C LYS A 46 21.22 -2.24 9.01
N ALA A 47 20.16 -1.89 8.31
CA ALA A 47 19.47 -0.64 8.55
C ALA A 47 18.65 -0.71 9.85
N PRO A 48 18.63 0.34 10.69
CA PRO A 48 17.84 0.37 11.91
C PRO A 48 16.34 0.30 11.58
N TYR A 49 15.65 -0.72 12.09
CA TYR A 49 14.24 -1.04 11.82
C TYR A 49 13.31 0.17 11.86
N ARG A 50 13.41 1.00 12.91
CA ARG A 50 12.53 2.16 13.11
C ARG A 50 12.71 3.24 12.03
N THR A 51 13.95 3.60 11.71
CA THR A 51 14.26 4.64 10.72
C THR A 51 13.82 4.20 9.33
N THR A 52 14.09 2.95 8.98
CA THR A 52 13.69 2.36 7.70
C THR A 52 12.16 2.31 7.56
N LEU A 53 11.44 1.98 8.63
CA LEU A 53 9.97 1.93 8.61
C LEU A 53 9.38 3.32 8.39
N LEU A 54 9.89 4.33 9.08
CA LEU A 54 9.46 5.72 8.90
C LEU A 54 9.75 6.22 7.48
N TRP A 55 10.91 5.87 6.92
CA TRP A 55 11.25 6.21 5.53
C TRP A 55 10.32 5.54 4.52
N LEU A 56 10.08 4.23 4.66
CA LEU A 56 9.17 3.49 3.79
C LEU A 56 7.74 4.03 3.86
N LEU A 57 7.23 4.30 5.07
CA LEU A 57 5.90 4.87 5.26
C LEU A 57 5.80 6.26 4.62
N SER A 58 6.81 7.12 4.82
CA SER A 58 6.83 8.46 4.23
C SER A 58 6.85 8.38 2.70
N LEU A 59 7.69 7.51 2.14
CA LEU A 59 7.77 7.30 0.70
C LEU A 59 6.47 6.71 0.15
N TYR A 60 5.84 5.77 0.87
CA TYR A 60 4.54 5.21 0.50
C TYR A 60 3.47 6.30 0.42
N VAL A 61 3.38 7.18 1.41
CA VAL A 61 2.41 8.29 1.41
C VAL A 61 2.67 9.25 0.26
N VAL A 62 3.93 9.66 0.03
CA VAL A 62 4.29 10.59 -1.05
C VAL A 62 3.97 10.00 -2.42
N VAL A 63 4.39 8.75 -2.67
CA VAL A 63 4.14 8.07 -3.95
C VAL A 63 2.64 7.83 -4.13
N GLN A 64 1.93 7.40 -3.08
CA GLN A 64 0.50 7.15 -3.17
C GLN A 64 -0.28 8.45 -3.42
N GLY A 65 0.03 9.54 -2.72
CA GLY A 65 -0.60 10.84 -2.92
C GLY A 65 -0.28 11.46 -4.28
N SER A 66 0.90 11.17 -4.86
CA SER A 66 1.22 11.61 -6.22
C SER A 66 0.28 11.05 -7.28
N SER A 67 -0.40 9.93 -7.00
CA SER A 67 -1.44 9.34 -7.88
C SER A 67 -2.59 10.30 -8.16
N ALA A 68 -2.89 11.21 -7.23
CA ALA A 68 -3.95 12.20 -7.38
C ALA A 68 -3.72 13.17 -8.54
N PHE A 69 -2.46 13.39 -8.93
CA PHE A 69 -2.08 14.35 -9.99
C PHE A 69 -1.95 13.70 -11.36
N ILE A 70 -1.95 12.38 -11.42
CA ILE A 70 -1.61 11.64 -12.64
C ILE A 70 -2.84 11.44 -13.49
N SER A 71 -2.70 11.79 -14.76
CA SER A 71 -3.75 11.67 -15.78
C SER A 71 -3.37 10.67 -16.88
N ASP A 72 -2.18 10.05 -16.77
CA ASP A 72 -1.70 9.01 -17.68
C ASP A 72 -1.84 7.62 -17.04
N TYR A 73 -2.49 6.70 -17.73
CA TYR A 73 -2.74 5.33 -17.24
C TYR A 73 -1.44 4.53 -17.03
N SER A 74 -0.47 4.65 -17.94
CA SER A 74 0.79 3.91 -17.87
C SER A 74 1.62 4.36 -16.66
N LEU A 75 1.60 5.66 -16.37
CA LEU A 75 2.26 6.23 -15.21
C LEU A 75 1.55 5.81 -13.91
N LEU A 76 0.21 5.73 -13.92
CA LEU A 76 -0.56 5.19 -12.80
C LEU A 76 -0.22 3.71 -12.53
N VAL A 77 -0.06 2.90 -13.57
CA VAL A 77 0.40 1.50 -13.46
C VAL A 77 1.77 1.42 -12.78
N ALA A 78 2.74 2.24 -13.21
CA ALA A 78 4.06 2.26 -12.61
C ALA A 78 3.98 2.59 -11.10
N ILE A 79 3.15 3.57 -10.73
CA ILE A 79 2.91 3.89 -9.33
C ILE A 79 2.29 2.73 -8.56
N ARG A 80 1.34 1.98 -9.12
CA ARG A 80 0.75 0.81 -8.44
C ARG A 80 1.79 -0.23 -8.09
N ILE A 81 2.72 -0.48 -9.01
CA ILE A 81 3.80 -1.44 -8.77
C ILE A 81 4.68 -0.92 -7.63
N VAL A 82 5.07 0.35 -7.65
CA VAL A 82 5.90 0.96 -6.60
C VAL A 82 5.18 0.97 -5.25
N THR A 83 3.92 1.38 -5.17
CA THR A 83 3.16 1.39 -3.90
C THR A 83 2.94 -0.03 -3.38
N GLY A 84 2.74 -1.01 -4.26
CA GLY A 84 2.68 -2.42 -3.88
C GLY A 84 3.98 -2.90 -3.23
N VAL A 85 5.12 -2.56 -3.84
CA VAL A 85 6.46 -2.87 -3.29
C VAL A 85 6.63 -2.23 -1.91
N LEU A 86 6.33 -0.94 -1.79
CA LEU A 86 6.47 -0.19 -0.53
C LEU A 86 5.55 -0.72 0.57
N CYS A 87 4.31 -1.07 0.22
CA CYS A 87 3.33 -1.63 1.16
C CYS A 87 3.82 -2.97 1.74
N ALA A 88 4.32 -3.88 0.88
CA ALA A 88 4.88 -5.15 1.32
C ALA A 88 6.03 -4.94 2.32
N GLY A 89 6.94 -4.01 2.02
CA GLY A 89 8.03 -3.64 2.93
C GLY A 89 7.57 -3.08 4.26
N CYS A 90 6.60 -2.17 4.24
CA CYS A 90 6.03 -1.59 5.46
C CYS A 90 5.43 -2.67 6.37
N LEU A 91 4.68 -3.61 5.81
CA LEU A 91 4.06 -4.71 6.56
C LEU A 91 5.12 -5.65 7.16
N SER A 92 6.07 -6.11 6.34
CA SER A 92 7.15 -6.99 6.80
C SER A 92 7.99 -6.35 7.90
N LEU A 93 8.31 -5.07 7.76
CA LEU A 93 9.14 -4.34 8.71
C LEU A 93 8.37 -3.99 9.98
N SER A 94 7.06 -3.70 9.87
CA SER A 94 6.19 -3.50 11.05
C SER A 94 6.09 -4.76 11.89
N LEU A 95 5.94 -5.93 11.24
CA LEU A 95 5.94 -7.24 11.92
C LEU A 95 7.29 -7.52 12.58
N ALA A 96 8.40 -7.31 11.87
CA ALA A 96 9.74 -7.51 12.44
C ALA A 96 10.00 -6.60 13.64
N THR A 97 9.60 -5.33 13.52
CA THR A 97 9.77 -4.33 14.58
C THR A 97 8.90 -4.66 15.79
N SER A 98 7.63 -5.04 15.61
CA SER A 98 6.74 -5.38 16.73
C SER A 98 7.24 -6.61 17.49
N MET A 99 7.74 -7.63 16.79
CA MET A 99 8.31 -8.83 17.40
C MET A 99 9.67 -8.59 18.07
N ALA A 100 10.41 -7.56 17.66
CA ALA A 100 11.68 -7.17 18.28
C ALA A 100 11.50 -6.38 19.58
N LEU A 101 10.32 -5.76 19.80
CA LEU A 101 10.00 -4.97 21.00
C LEU A 101 9.45 -5.81 22.16
N VAL A 102 9.19 -7.10 21.95
CA VAL A 102 8.58 -7.99 22.95
C VAL A 102 9.43 -9.23 23.22
N PRO A 103 9.31 -9.84 24.41
CA PRO A 103 9.87 -11.17 24.70
C PRO A 103 9.41 -12.24 23.71
N ILE A 104 10.18 -13.32 23.58
CA ILE A 104 9.93 -14.36 22.57
C ILE A 104 8.57 -15.04 22.75
N GLU A 105 8.11 -15.24 23.99
CA GLU A 105 6.78 -15.77 24.32
C GLU A 105 5.61 -14.88 23.84
N HIS A 106 5.86 -13.59 23.60
CA HIS A 106 4.83 -12.62 23.21
C HIS A 106 4.87 -12.25 21.72
N ARG A 107 5.83 -12.75 20.95
CA ARG A 107 5.94 -12.48 19.50
C ARG A 107 4.68 -12.85 18.70
N PRO A 108 4.02 -14.01 18.92
CA PRO A 108 2.79 -14.33 18.21
C PRO A 108 1.67 -13.31 18.47
N ARG A 109 1.58 -12.79 19.71
CA ARG A 109 0.62 -11.76 20.10
C ARG A 109 0.96 -10.40 19.51
N ALA A 110 2.23 -10.03 19.43
CA ALA A 110 2.65 -8.80 18.77
C ALA A 110 2.37 -8.83 17.26
N ALA A 111 2.61 -9.98 16.61
CA ALA A 111 2.29 -10.17 15.19
C ALA A 111 0.77 -10.09 14.94
N SER A 112 -0.06 -10.70 15.79
CA SER A 112 -1.51 -10.67 15.63
C SER A 112 -2.09 -9.27 15.76
N VAL A 113 -1.55 -8.41 16.64
CA VAL A 113 -1.97 -6.99 16.75
C VAL A 113 -1.70 -6.23 15.45
N VAL A 114 -0.53 -6.41 14.83
CA VAL A 114 -0.20 -5.75 13.56
C VAL A 114 -1.14 -6.21 12.43
N ILE A 115 -1.36 -7.52 12.31
CA ILE A 115 -2.26 -8.09 11.29
C ILE A 115 -3.70 -7.66 11.53
N ALA A 116 -4.17 -7.66 12.78
CA ALA A 116 -5.50 -7.20 13.14
C ALA A 116 -5.70 -5.72 12.76
N GLY A 117 -4.71 -4.87 13.05
CA GLY A 117 -4.72 -3.47 12.62
C GLY A 117 -4.82 -3.33 11.10
N PHE A 118 -4.05 -4.13 10.35
CA PHE A 118 -4.11 -4.14 8.88
C PHE A 118 -5.49 -4.56 8.36
N MET A 119 -6.11 -5.58 8.95
CA MET A 119 -7.45 -6.04 8.57
C MET A 119 -8.51 -4.97 8.86
N VAL A 120 -8.50 -4.40 10.07
CA VAL A 120 -9.39 -3.31 10.46
C VAL A 120 -9.25 -2.11 9.52
N SER A 121 -8.02 -1.75 9.17
CA SER A 121 -7.75 -0.67 8.20
C SER A 121 -8.37 -0.94 6.83
N ASN A 122 -8.42 -2.19 6.36
CA ASN A 122 -9.05 -2.52 5.07
C ASN A 122 -10.58 -2.41 5.14
N VAL A 123 -11.17 -2.86 6.26
CA VAL A 123 -12.62 -2.80 6.49
C VAL A 123 -13.14 -1.36 6.45
N PHE A 124 -12.44 -0.44 7.13
CA PHE A 124 -12.86 0.97 7.14
C PHE A 124 -12.34 1.77 5.94
N GLY A 125 -11.19 1.38 5.38
CA GLY A 125 -10.54 2.14 4.31
C GLY A 125 -11.32 2.17 3.00
N VAL A 126 -11.96 1.06 2.61
CA VAL A 126 -12.73 1.01 1.35
C VAL A 126 -14.01 1.87 1.43
N PRO A 127 -14.88 1.76 2.45
CA PRO A 127 -16.04 2.63 2.60
C PRO A 127 -15.69 4.13 2.66
N LEU A 128 -14.65 4.49 3.42
CA LEU A 128 -14.20 5.88 3.51
C LEU A 128 -13.74 6.40 2.15
N ALA A 129 -12.97 5.60 1.40
CA ALA A 129 -12.53 5.96 0.05
C ALA A 129 -13.69 6.18 -0.91
N THR A 130 -14.75 5.36 -0.83
CA THR A 130 -15.95 5.49 -1.66
C THR A 130 -16.77 6.73 -1.28
N ILE A 131 -16.94 7.02 0.01
CA ILE A 131 -17.62 8.25 0.45
C ILE A 131 -16.89 9.48 -0.05
N ILE A 132 -15.55 9.48 0.05
CA ILE A 132 -14.72 10.60 -0.44
C ILE A 132 -14.83 10.74 -1.95
N ASP A 133 -14.78 9.64 -2.69
CA ASP A 133 -14.91 9.62 -4.14
C ASP A 133 -16.25 10.20 -4.61
N GLN A 134 -17.34 9.83 -3.95
CA GLN A 134 -18.68 10.31 -4.31
C GLN A 134 -18.90 11.80 -4.05
N HIS A 135 -18.28 12.38 -3.02
CA HIS A 135 -18.54 13.77 -2.60
C HIS A 135 -17.49 14.75 -3.12
N TRP A 136 -16.22 14.35 -3.15
CA TRP A 136 -15.08 15.21 -3.48
C TRP A 136 -14.28 14.72 -4.71
N GLY A 137 -14.64 13.57 -5.26
CA GLY A 137 -14.00 12.99 -6.44
C GLY A 137 -12.77 12.16 -6.12
N TRP A 138 -12.42 11.28 -7.07
CA TRP A 138 -11.43 10.24 -6.87
C TRP A 138 -10.02 10.73 -6.52
N ARG A 139 -9.65 11.94 -6.93
CA ARG A 139 -8.32 12.49 -6.70
C ARG A 139 -8.04 12.74 -5.22
N ILE A 140 -9.06 13.11 -4.45
CA ILE A 140 -8.94 13.42 -3.02
C ILE A 140 -8.88 12.15 -2.16
N SER A 141 -9.32 11.01 -2.70
CA SER A 141 -9.21 9.74 -1.99
C SER A 141 -7.76 9.24 -1.89
N PHE A 142 -6.80 9.75 -2.66
CA PHE A 142 -5.38 9.32 -2.66
C PHE A 142 -4.52 10.01 -1.62
#